data_AF-A0A6C7WI05-F1
#
_entry.id   AF-A0A6C7WI05-F1
#
_cell.length_a   1.000
_cell.length_b   1.000
_cell.length_c   1.000
_cell.angle_alpha   90.00
_cell.angle_beta   90.00
_cell.angle_gamma   90.00
#
_symmetry.space_group_name_H-M   'P 1'
#
loop_
_entity.id
_entity.type
_entity.pdbx_description
1 polymer ?
#
loop_
_entity_poly.entity_id
_entity_poly.type
_entity_poly.pdbx_seq_one_letter_code
_entity_poly.pdbx_strand_id
1 'polypeptide(L)' 'MEEKQKTNKSEIISIRLDTVTKNKLAYICELEYRPMALHIRKIIEDYINTYESENSLWQKGDYPN' A
#
# COMPACT_ATOMS: atom_id res chain seq x y z
N MET A 1 17.84 4.10 -31.20
CA MET A 1 16.64 3.46 -30.63
C MET A 1 16.69 3.75 -29.15
N GLU A 2 15.97 4.76 -28.68
CA GLU A 2 15.91 5.10 -27.25
C GLU A 2 14.92 4.15 -26.58
N GLU A 3 15.43 3.29 -25.70
CA GLU A 3 14.61 2.49 -24.81
C GLU A 3 13.85 3.43 -23.87
N LYS A 4 12.52 3.49 -24.02
CA LYS A 4 11.63 4.10 -23.03
C LYS A 4 11.78 3.32 -21.73
N GLN A 5 12.70 3.73 -20.87
CA GLN A 5 12.69 3.34 -19.46
C GLN A 5 11.35 3.81 -18.89
N LYS A 6 10.40 2.87 -18.74
CA LYS A 6 9.23 3.04 -17.88
C LYS A 6 9.77 3.32 -16.48
N THR A 7 9.91 4.59 -16.15
CA THR A 7 10.16 5.03 -14.79
C THR A 7 8.92 4.66 -14.00
N ASN A 8 8.99 3.57 -13.23
CA ASN A 8 8.03 3.31 -12.15
C ASN A 8 8.20 4.47 -11.15
N LYS A 9 7.54 5.60 -11.41
CA LYS A 9 7.52 6.74 -10.50
C LYS A 9 6.78 6.29 -9.25
N SER A 10 7.56 5.83 -8.27
CA SER A 10 7.05 5.57 -6.94
C SER A 10 6.85 6.92 -6.26
N GLU A 11 5.63 7.21 -5.83
CA GLU A 11 5.35 8.40 -5.04
C GLU A 11 5.79 8.17 -3.59
N ILE A 12 6.36 9.19 -2.96
CA ILE A 12 6.81 9.11 -1.56
C ILE A 12 5.69 9.63 -0.67
N ILE A 13 5.21 8.77 0.23
CA ILE A 13 4.19 9.11 1.23
C ILE A 13 4.83 9.03 2.61
N SER A 14 4.64 10.08 3.43
CA SER A 14 5.06 10.10 4.83
C SER A 14 3.87 9.80 5.74
N ILE A 15 4.02 8.84 6.64
CA ILE A 15 2.98 8.40 7.58
C ILE A 15 3.51 8.58 9.01
N ARG A 16 2.68 9.14 9.89
CA ARG A 16 2.97 9.20 11.33
C ARG A 16 2.30 8.02 12.02
N LEU A 17 3.09 7.27 12.78
CA LEU A 17 2.65 6.17 13.61
C LEU A 17 3.08 6.46 15.05
N ASP A 18 2.28 6.03 16.02
CA ASP A 18 2.76 5.98 17.40
C ASP A 18 3.90 4.95 17.54
N THR A 19 4.69 5.10 18.59
CA THR A 19 5.89 4.27 18.82
C THR A 19 5.55 2.79 18.91
N VAL A 20 4.43 2.43 19.54
CA VAL A 20 4.05 1.02 19.74
C VAL A 20 3.71 0.39 18.39
N THR A 21 2.88 1.05 17.59
CA THR A 21 2.50 0.58 16.24
C THR A 21 3.71 0.48 15.33
N LYS A 22 4.59 1.49 15.32
CA LYS A 22 5.82 1.47 14.51
C LYS A 22 6.71 0.26 14.85
N ASN A 23 6.91 0.00 16.14
CA ASN A 23 7.79 -1.10 16.58
C ASN A 23 7.20 -2.48 16.24
N LYS A 24 5.88 -2.65 16.40
CA LYS A 24 5.19 -3.89 16.01
C LYS A 24 5.29 -4.13 14.50
N LEU A 25 5.05 -3.09 13.70
CA LEU A 25 5.18 -3.17 12.25
C LEU A 25 6.60 -3.54 11.82
N ALA A 26 7.62 -2.92 12.41
CA ALA A 26 9.02 -3.25 12.12
C ALA A 26 9.34 -4.72 12.43
N TYR A 27 8.91 -5.22 13.59
CA TYR A 27 9.10 -6.62 13.97
C TYR A 27 8.44 -7.60 12.99
N ILE A 28 7.21 -7.32 12.55
CA ILE A 28 6.51 -8.15 11.55
C ILE A 28 7.27 -8.15 10.21
N CYS A 29 7.76 -6.99 9.78
CA CYS A 29 8.54 -6.87 8.56
C CYS A 29 9.83 -7.70 8.61
N GLU A 30 10.50 -7.75 9.77
CA GLU A 30 11.68 -8.58 10.01
C GLU A 30 11.34 -10.07 9.91
N LEU A 31 10.24 -10.52 10.53
CA LEU A 31 9.79 -11.91 10.47
C LEU A 31 9.45 -12.37 9.03
N GLU A 32 8.85 -11.48 8.23
CA GLU A 32 8.49 -11.77 6.84
C GLU A 32 9.64 -11.58 5.84
N TYR A 33 10.83 -11.16 6.30
CA TYR A 33 11.94 -10.73 5.45
C TYR A 33 11.50 -9.72 4.37
N ARG A 34 10.59 -8.81 4.75
CA ARG A 34 9.89 -7.94 3.81
C ARG A 34 10.18 -6.47 4.09
N PRO A 35 10.45 -5.65 3.06
CA PRO A 35 10.55 -4.20 3.21
C PRO A 35 9.25 -3.59 3.75
N MET A 36 9.36 -2.67 4.71
CA MET A 36 8.22 -2.00 5.35
C MET A 36 7.26 -1.35 4.34
N ALA A 37 7.79 -0.70 3.30
CA ALA A 37 6.97 -0.10 2.25
C ALA A 37 6.09 -1.13 1.54
N LEU A 38 6.62 -2.33 1.26
CA LEU A 38 5.84 -3.38 0.60
C LEU A 38 4.80 -3.97 1.55
N HIS A 39 5.11 -4.09 2.84
CA HIS A 39 4.16 -4.60 3.82
C HIS A 39 3.01 -3.60 4.04
N ILE A 40 3.31 -2.30 4.19
CA ILE A 40 2.31 -1.23 4.24
C ILE A 40 1.46 -1.22 2.97
N ARG A 41 2.07 -1.34 1.78
CA ARG A 41 1.33 -1.41 0.52
C ARG A 41 0.29 -2.54 0.54
N LYS A 42 0.68 -3.74 0.99
CA LYS A 42 -0.24 -4.87 1.10
C LYS A 42 -1.39 -4.58 2.07
N ILE A 43 -1.10 -4.02 3.25
CA ILE A 43 -2.15 -3.66 4.22
C ILE A 43 -3.16 -2.70 3.59
N ILE A 44 -2.69 -1.70 2.85
CA ILE A 44 -3.55 -0.73 2.15
C ILE A 44 -4.35 -1.40 1.04
N GLU A 45 -3.72 -2.24 0.20
CA GLU A 45 -4.39 -3.00 -0.86
C GLU A 45 -5.48 -3.92 -0.29
N ASP A 46 -5.17 -4.68 0.76
CA ASP A 46 -6.11 -5.60 1.41
C ASP A 46 -7.31 -4.83 2.00
N TYR A 47 -7.07 -3.67 2.62
CA TYR A 47 -8.13 -2.79 3.13
C TYR A 47 -9.01 -2.25 2.01
N ILE A 48 -8.42 -1.72 0.94
CA ILE A 48 -9.14 -1.16 -0.22
C ILE A 48 -10.02 -2.24 -0.85
N ASN A 49 -9.45 -3.41 -1.18
CA ASN A 49 -10.18 -4.51 -1.80
C ASN A 49 -11.39 -4.96 -0.95
N THR A 50 -11.19 -5.06 0.37
CA THR A 50 -12.26 -5.42 1.31
C THR A 50 -13.36 -4.37 1.29
N TYR A 51 -12.98 -3.10 1.42
CA TYR A 51 -13.93 -1.98 1.45
C TYR A 51 -14.68 -1.81 0.13
N GLU A 52 -14.01 -1.98 -1.01
CA GLU A 52 -14.60 -1.97 -2.34
C GLU A 52 -15.65 -3.07 -2.52
N SER A 53 -15.34 -4.28 -2.05
CA SER A 53 -16.24 -5.43 -2.11
C SER A 53 -17.48 -5.21 -1.24
N GLU A 54 -17.29 -4.76 0.00
CA GLU A 54 -18.39 -4.53 0.96
C GLU A 54 -19.30 -3.36 0.55
N ASN A 55 -18.76 -2.34 -0.12
CA ASN A 55 -19.48 -1.12 -0.47
C ASN A 55 -19.83 -1.00 -1.96
N SER A 56 -19.57 -2.05 -2.76
CA SER A 56 -19.81 -2.09 -4.20
C SER A 56 -19.26 -0.87 -4.94
N LEU A 57 -18.05 -0.41 -4.57
CA LEU A 57 -17.50 0.84 -5.09
C LEU A 57 -17.29 0.84 -6.60
N TRP A 58 -17.01 -0.33 -7.19
CA TRP A 58 -16.93 -0.54 -8.64
C TRP A 58 -18.20 -0.14 -9.41
N GLN A 59 -19.35 -0.05 -8.72
CA GLN A 59 -20.62 0.36 -9.31
C GLN A 59 -20.86 1.87 -9.22
N LYS A 60 -20.01 2.60 -8.49
CA LYS A 60 -20.08 4.06 -8.37
C LYS A 60 -19.33 4.72 -9.52
N GLY A 61 -20.03 5.55 -10.29
CA GLY A 61 -19.47 6.17 -11.50
C GLY A 61 -18.34 7.18 -11.27
N ASP A 62 -18.11 7.60 -10.02
CA ASP A 62 -17.03 8.50 -9.61
C ASP A 62 -15.85 7.78 -8.94
N TYR A 63 -15.92 6.46 -8.79
CA TYR A 63 -14.83 5.70 -8.20
C TYR A 63 -13.64 5.60 -9.17
N PRO A 64 -12.39 5.79 -8.72
CA PRO A 64 -11.22 5.71 -9.59
C PRO A 64 -11.07 4.29 -10.19
N ASN A 65 -10.94 4.21 -11.52
CA ASN A 65 -10.69 2.97 -12.28
C ASN A 65 -9.25 2.90 -12.79
#